data_AF-A0A849C9N6-F1
#
_entry.id   AF-A0A849C9N6-F1
#
_cell.length_a   1.000
_cell.length_b   1.000
_cell.length_c   1.000
_cell.angle_alpha   90.00
_cell.angle_beta   90.00
_cell.angle_gamma   90.00
#
_symmetry.space_group_name_H-M   'P 1'
#
loop_
_entity.id
_entity.type
_entity.pdbx_description
1 polymer ?
#
loop_
_entity_poly.entity_id
_entity_poly.type
_entity_poly.pdbx_seq_one_letter_code
_entity_poly.pdbx_strand_id
1 'polypeptide(L)'
;MVDDAEWEALRETEQKHFHLRHEIWSSPDAATQFRAALKSAKYRRTALRTLEDAPKPLIASLFSELFDETLGSPEYVGLARAALMRLEKYALSQQLYPHVHNLLDRDDITDWEYRRVCELLDEAHASDLLRAVVDRASTSKDPNIVEVAEDYRNSAK
;
A
#
# COMPACT_ATOMS: atom_id res chain seq x y z
N MET A 1 -36.11 8.12 14.70
CA MET A 1 -35.78 9.55 14.79
C MET A 1 -34.28 9.62 14.82
N VAL A 2 -33.67 10.37 13.91
CA VAL A 2 -32.24 10.67 13.91
C VAL A 2 -32.01 11.65 15.06
N ASP A 3 -31.02 11.42 15.93
CA ASP A 3 -30.68 12.40 16.99
C ASP A 3 -29.85 13.52 16.37
N ASP A 4 -30.51 14.64 16.06
CA ASP A 4 -29.89 15.77 15.37
C ASP A 4 -28.61 16.28 16.08
N ALA A 5 -28.48 16.12 17.40
CA ALA A 5 -27.31 16.59 18.14
C ALA A 5 -26.07 15.70 17.94
N GLU A 6 -26.23 14.38 17.93
CA GLU A 6 -25.12 13.43 17.70
C GLU A 6 -24.59 13.55 16.27
N TRP A 7 -25.49 13.70 15.30
CA TRP A 7 -25.13 13.85 13.89
C TRP A 7 -24.45 15.20 13.60
N GLU A 8 -24.88 16.29 14.25
CA GLU A 8 -24.21 17.58 14.14
C GLU A 8 -22.77 17.53 14.70
N ALA A 9 -22.58 16.90 15.86
CA ALA A 9 -21.26 16.74 16.47
C ALA A 9 -20.32 15.89 15.62
N LEU A 10 -20.84 14.83 14.97
CA LEU A 10 -20.09 14.03 14.01
C LEU A 10 -19.66 14.89 12.81
N ARG A 11 -20.59 15.63 12.20
CA ARG A 11 -20.32 16.51 11.04
C ARG A 11 -19.22 17.53 11.35
N GLU A 12 -19.28 18.18 12.51
CA GLU A 12 -18.24 19.14 12.93
C GLU A 12 -16.88 18.48 13.11
N THR A 13 -16.85 17.27 13.69
CA THR A 13 -15.62 16.52 13.91
C THR A 13 -14.98 16.09 12.59
N GLU A 14 -15.79 15.61 11.65
CA GLU A 14 -15.34 15.25 10.30
C GLU A 14 -14.82 16.48 9.53
N GLN A 15 -15.49 17.63 9.64
CA GLN A 15 -15.04 18.87 9.01
C GLN A 15 -13.69 19.34 9.56
N LYS A 16 -13.52 19.30 10.90
CA LYS A 16 -12.24 19.62 11.55
C LYS A 16 -11.15 18.65 11.11
N HIS A 17 -11.46 17.35 11.06
CA HIS A 17 -10.52 16.33 10.61
C HIS A 17 -10.10 16.55 9.15
N PHE A 18 -11.06 16.80 8.26
CA PHE A 18 -10.80 17.12 6.85
C PHE A 18 -9.87 18.32 6.69
N HIS A 19 -10.14 19.40 7.44
CA HIS A 19 -9.31 20.60 7.42
C HIS A 19 -7.87 20.33 7.83
N LEU A 20 -7.66 19.64 8.96
CA LEU A 20 -6.32 19.27 9.45
C LEU A 20 -5.56 18.39 8.44
N ARG A 21 -6.23 17.43 7.80
CA ARG A 21 -5.61 16.60 6.77
C ARG A 21 -5.16 17.45 5.58
N HIS A 22 -6.01 18.37 5.14
CA HIS A 22 -5.68 19.28 4.03
C HIS A 22 -4.49 20.19 4.36
N GLU A 23 -4.41 20.73 5.59
CA GLU A 23 -3.27 21.52 6.04
C GLU A 23 -1.96 20.71 5.99
N ILE A 24 -1.99 19.46 6.45
CA ILE A 24 -0.82 18.57 6.42
C ILE A 24 -0.39 18.30 4.96
N TRP A 25 -1.32 17.98 4.06
CA TRP A 25 -1.00 17.70 2.65
C TRP A 25 -0.47 18.92 1.91
N SER A 26 -0.94 20.10 2.27
CA SER A 26 -0.56 21.38 1.65
C SER A 26 0.76 21.93 2.18
N SER A 27 1.31 21.33 3.24
CA SER A 27 2.61 21.71 3.77
C SER A 27 3.71 21.45 2.73
N PRO A 28 4.67 22.38 2.52
CA PRO A 28 5.82 22.15 1.64
C PRO A 28 6.62 20.90 2.02
N ASP A 29 6.61 20.53 3.30
CA ASP A 29 7.34 19.39 3.86
C ASP A 29 6.45 18.14 4.05
N ALA A 30 5.26 18.11 3.44
CA ALA A 30 4.29 17.03 3.64
C ALA A 30 4.92 15.64 3.46
N ALA A 31 5.63 15.41 2.36
CA ALA A 31 6.28 14.13 2.09
C ALA A 31 7.27 13.74 3.20
N THR A 32 8.11 14.67 3.68
CA THR A 32 9.05 14.44 4.78
C THR A 32 8.33 14.07 6.07
N GLN A 33 7.24 14.78 6.39
CA GLN A 33 6.44 14.50 7.58
C GLN A 33 5.78 13.12 7.50
N PHE A 34 5.23 12.75 6.34
CA PHE A 34 4.65 11.41 6.15
C PHE A 34 5.69 10.30 6.26
N ARG A 35 6.87 10.46 5.67
CA ARG A 35 7.96 9.48 5.83
C ARG A 35 8.34 9.26 7.30
N ALA A 36 8.44 10.34 8.06
CA ALA A 36 8.71 10.26 9.50
C ALA A 36 7.55 9.59 10.26
N ALA A 37 6.31 9.92 9.91
CA ALA A 37 5.13 9.37 10.55
C ALA A 37 4.93 7.86 10.24
N LEU A 38 5.17 7.43 9.01
CA LEU A 38 5.14 6.02 8.60
C LEU A 38 6.19 5.18 9.35
N LYS A 39 7.35 5.76 9.66
CA LYS A 39 8.37 5.09 10.49
C LYS A 39 8.00 5.05 11.99
N SER A 40 7.01 5.81 12.44
CA SER A 40 6.64 5.92 13.84
C SER A 40 5.49 4.99 14.23
N ALA A 41 5.72 4.06 15.16
CA ALA A 41 4.65 3.18 15.67
C ALA A 41 3.43 3.94 16.20
N LYS A 42 3.63 5.14 16.76
CA LYS A 42 2.56 5.99 17.29
C LYS A 42 1.71 6.63 16.19
N TYR A 43 2.32 7.04 15.08
CA TYR A 43 1.66 7.86 14.07
C TYR A 43 1.40 7.15 12.75
N ARG A 44 1.99 5.97 12.52
CA ARG A 44 1.89 5.21 11.26
C ARG A 44 0.46 4.99 10.82
N ARG A 45 -0.40 4.48 11.71
CA ARG A 45 -1.81 4.23 11.37
C ARG A 45 -2.54 5.50 10.95
N THR A 46 -2.33 6.60 11.68
CA THR A 46 -2.94 7.90 11.39
C THR A 46 -2.41 8.46 10.08
N ALA A 47 -1.12 8.30 9.81
CA ALA A 47 -0.50 8.71 8.55
C ALA A 47 -1.12 7.97 7.36
N LEU A 48 -1.23 6.64 7.43
CA LEU A 48 -1.82 5.82 6.37
C LEU A 48 -3.29 6.18 6.11
N ARG A 49 -4.11 6.32 7.16
CA ARG A 49 -5.50 6.80 7.04
C ARG A 49 -5.60 8.19 6.43
N THR A 50 -4.64 9.06 6.74
CA THR A 50 -4.59 10.40 6.17
C THR A 50 -4.20 10.39 4.69
N LEU A 51 -3.49 9.35 4.21
CA LEU A 51 -3.13 9.21 2.79
C LEU A 51 -4.28 8.67 1.92
N GLU A 52 -5.33 8.10 2.51
CA GLU A 52 -6.53 7.62 1.78
C GLU A 52 -7.18 8.72 0.93
N ASP A 53 -7.11 9.98 1.35
CA ASP A 53 -7.70 11.12 0.63
C ASP A 53 -6.65 12.10 0.08
N ALA A 54 -5.35 11.86 0.34
CA ALA A 54 -4.26 12.74 -0.07
C ALA A 54 -4.16 12.97 -1.59
N PRO A 55 -3.53 14.08 -2.05
CA PRO A 55 -3.28 14.27 -3.48
C PRO A 55 -2.39 13.16 -4.08
N LYS A 56 -2.73 12.69 -5.28
CA LYS A 56 -1.96 11.64 -6.00
C LYS A 56 -0.45 11.93 -6.12
N PRO A 57 0.01 13.19 -6.38
CA PRO A 57 1.44 13.49 -6.41
C PRO A 57 2.17 13.21 -5.09
N LEU A 58 1.51 13.46 -3.95
CA LEU A 58 2.07 13.16 -2.64
C LEU A 58 2.19 11.64 -2.44
N ILE A 59 1.16 10.87 -2.80
CA ILE A 59 1.19 9.40 -2.76
C ILE A 59 2.33 8.86 -3.62
N ALA A 60 2.47 9.35 -4.85
CA ALA A 60 3.55 8.94 -5.75
C ALA A 60 4.94 9.23 -5.15
N SER A 61 5.10 10.35 -4.43
CA SER A 61 6.37 10.68 -3.77
C SER A 61 6.71 9.78 -2.57
N LEU A 62 5.72 9.06 -2.04
CA LEU A 62 5.82 8.15 -0.89
C LEU A 62 5.73 6.68 -1.32
N PHE A 63 5.87 6.40 -2.62
CA PHE A 63 5.60 5.07 -3.16
C PHE A 63 6.44 3.98 -2.49
N SER A 64 7.74 4.22 -2.30
CA SER A 64 8.63 3.23 -1.68
C SER A 64 8.18 2.89 -0.26
N GLU A 65 7.89 3.89 0.56
CA GLU A 65 7.46 3.66 1.94
C GLU A 65 6.09 2.98 1.99
N LEU A 66 5.17 3.34 1.09
CA LEU A 66 3.86 2.70 1.01
C LEU A 66 3.96 1.25 0.50
N PHE A 67 4.86 0.97 -0.44
CA PHE A 67 5.13 -0.37 -0.92
C PHE A 67 5.62 -1.26 0.22
N ASP A 68 6.58 -0.80 1.03
CA ASP A 68 7.08 -1.55 2.18
C ASP A 68 5.95 -1.87 3.19
N GLU A 69 5.06 -0.91 3.45
CA GLU A 69 3.89 -1.11 4.33
C GLU A 69 2.88 -2.13 3.76
N THR A 70 2.86 -2.36 2.43
CA THR A 70 2.02 -3.42 1.82
C THR A 70 2.55 -4.83 2.06
N LEU A 71 3.82 -4.95 2.46
CA LEU A 71 4.48 -6.23 2.77
C LEU A 71 4.49 -6.55 4.27
N GLY A 72 4.32 -5.52 5.11
CA GLY A 72 4.48 -5.61 6.56
C GLY A 72 3.26 -6.15 7.32
N SER A 73 2.90 -5.46 8.40
CA SER A 73 1.89 -5.90 9.37
C SER A 73 0.47 -5.89 8.77
N PRO A 74 -0.35 -6.95 9.00
CA PRO A 74 -1.73 -7.01 8.52
C PRO A 74 -2.59 -5.78 8.86
N GLU A 75 -2.26 -5.08 9.94
CA GLU A 75 -2.99 -3.90 10.40
C GLU A 75 -2.81 -2.67 9.49
N TYR A 76 -1.73 -2.63 8.69
CA TYR A 76 -1.37 -1.50 7.83
C TYR A 76 -1.52 -1.80 6.34
N VAL A 77 -1.38 -3.08 5.96
CA VAL A 77 -1.41 -3.54 4.56
C VAL A 77 -2.59 -2.97 3.79
N GLY A 78 -3.82 -3.09 4.32
CA GLY A 78 -5.02 -2.61 3.63
C GLY A 78 -5.03 -1.09 3.41
N LEU A 79 -4.54 -0.31 4.37
CA LEU A 79 -4.47 1.15 4.25
C LEU A 79 -3.41 1.57 3.22
N ALA A 80 -2.26 0.92 3.23
CA ALA A 80 -1.18 1.19 2.29
C ALA A 80 -1.59 0.84 0.85
N ARG A 81 -2.24 -0.31 0.64
CA ARG A 81 -2.81 -0.70 -0.66
C ARG A 81 -3.87 0.29 -1.14
N ALA A 82 -4.82 0.65 -0.28
CA ALA A 82 -5.84 1.64 -0.60
C ALA A 82 -5.24 2.98 -1.07
N ALA A 83 -4.15 3.44 -0.43
CA ALA A 83 -3.42 4.63 -0.88
C ALA A 83 -2.77 4.42 -2.26
N LEU A 84 -2.05 3.31 -2.47
CA LEU A 84 -1.39 3.03 -3.76
C LEU A 84 -2.38 2.87 -4.92
N MET A 85 -3.53 2.24 -4.69
CA MET A 85 -4.56 2.01 -5.72
C MET A 85 -5.22 3.30 -6.23
N ARG A 86 -4.98 4.45 -5.59
CA ARG A 86 -5.43 5.76 -6.08
C ARG A 86 -4.56 6.32 -7.21
N LEU A 87 -3.36 5.77 -7.40
CA LEU A 87 -2.51 6.13 -8.53
C LEU A 87 -3.14 5.62 -9.84
N GLU A 88 -2.94 6.37 -10.92
CA GLU A 88 -3.36 5.92 -12.25
C GLU A 88 -2.68 4.60 -12.59
N LYS A 89 -3.40 3.66 -13.22
CA LYS A 89 -2.91 2.30 -13.51
C LYS A 89 -1.51 2.30 -14.13
N TYR A 90 -1.28 3.13 -15.14
CA TYR A 90 0.02 3.23 -15.80
C TYR A 90 1.13 3.71 -14.86
N ALA A 91 0.86 4.75 -14.05
CA ALA A 91 1.82 5.28 -13.09
C ALA A 91 2.14 4.26 -11.99
N LEU A 92 1.11 3.56 -11.49
CA LEU A 92 1.25 2.49 -10.52
C LEU A 92 2.12 1.36 -11.05
N SER A 93 1.86 0.87 -12.27
CA SER A 93 2.66 -0.20 -12.88
C SER A 93 4.13 0.19 -13.07
N GLN A 94 4.41 1.42 -13.50
CA GLN A 94 5.79 1.92 -13.66
C GLN A 94 6.56 1.95 -12.33
N GLN A 95 5.87 2.26 -11.22
CA GLN A 95 6.47 2.26 -9.90
C GLN A 95 6.61 0.86 -9.31
N LEU A 96 5.62 -0.02 -9.50
CA LEU A 96 5.66 -1.40 -8.99
C LEU A 96 6.83 -2.19 -9.56
N TYR A 97 7.09 -2.08 -10.87
CA TYR A 97 8.10 -2.89 -11.54
C TYR A 97 9.48 -2.89 -10.84
N PRO A 98 10.18 -1.75 -10.65
CA PRO A 98 11.47 -1.74 -9.99
C PRO A 98 11.42 -2.20 -8.53
N HIS A 99 10.35 -1.90 -7.79
CA HIS A 99 10.24 -2.29 -6.38
C HIS A 99 10.04 -3.80 -6.21
N VAL A 100 9.21 -4.41 -7.06
CA VAL A 100 9.00 -5.86 -7.08
C VAL A 100 10.28 -6.58 -7.49
N HIS A 101 10.97 -6.12 -8.53
CA HIS A 101 12.25 -6.73 -8.92
C HIS A 101 13.29 -6.67 -7.79
N ASN A 102 13.45 -5.51 -7.16
CA ASN A 102 14.36 -5.36 -6.01
C ASN A 102 13.96 -6.27 -4.84
N LEU A 103 12.66 -6.41 -4.56
CA LEU A 103 12.16 -7.33 -3.53
C LEU A 103 12.54 -8.77 -3.85
N LEU A 104 12.31 -9.22 -5.08
CA LEU A 104 12.58 -10.60 -5.50
C LEU A 104 14.07 -10.95 -5.53
N ASP A 105 14.95 -9.95 -5.70
CA ASP A 105 16.40 -10.12 -5.70
C ASP A 105 17.01 -10.17 -4.29
N ARG A 106 16.20 -10.05 -3.24
CA ARG A 106 16.65 -10.28 -1.86
C ARG A 106 16.82 -11.77 -1.59
N ASP A 107 17.94 -12.13 -0.97
CA ASP A 107 18.23 -13.50 -0.53
C ASP A 107 17.35 -13.95 0.66
N ASP A 108 16.77 -12.99 1.39
CA ASP A 108 16.02 -13.20 2.64
C ASP A 108 14.51 -13.01 2.49
N ILE A 109 13.99 -13.00 1.26
CA ILE A 109 12.57 -12.85 1.00
C ILE A 109 11.78 -14.03 1.60
N THR A 110 10.70 -13.70 2.31
CA THR A 110 9.83 -14.69 2.98
C THR A 110 8.64 -15.09 2.12
N ASP A 111 8.04 -16.25 2.42
CA ASP A 111 6.76 -16.68 1.83
C ASP A 111 5.64 -15.65 2.08
N TRP A 112 5.67 -15.00 3.25
CA TRP A 112 4.77 -13.91 3.58
C TRP A 112 4.90 -12.73 2.61
N GLU A 113 6.13 -12.24 2.38
CA GLU A 113 6.39 -11.14 1.44
C GLU A 113 5.99 -11.53 0.01
N TYR A 114 6.29 -12.77 -0.41
CA TYR A 114 5.83 -13.30 -1.70
C TYR A 114 4.30 -13.28 -1.83
N ARG A 115 3.58 -13.76 -0.82
CA ARG A 115 2.11 -13.76 -0.83
C ARG A 115 1.58 -12.32 -0.90
N ARG A 116 2.15 -11.40 -0.12
CA ARG A 116 1.72 -10.01 -0.09
C ARG A 116 1.97 -9.26 -1.38
N VAL A 117 3.09 -9.52 -2.06
CA VAL A 117 3.33 -8.92 -3.38
C VAL A 117 2.41 -9.51 -4.45
N CYS A 118 2.12 -10.82 -4.42
CA CYS A 118 1.14 -11.42 -5.33
C CYS A 118 -0.25 -10.80 -5.17
N GLU A 119 -0.75 -10.69 -3.94
CA GLU A 119 -2.04 -10.03 -3.65
C GLU A 119 -2.07 -8.58 -4.15
N LEU A 120 -1.01 -7.81 -3.91
CA LEU A 120 -0.91 -6.42 -4.37
C LEU A 120 -1.00 -6.33 -5.90
N LEU A 121 -0.30 -7.22 -6.60
CA LEU A 121 -0.25 -7.21 -8.06
C LEU A 121 -1.56 -7.69 -8.69
N ASP A 122 -2.25 -8.63 -8.05
CA ASP A 122 -3.59 -9.07 -8.44
C ASP A 122 -4.61 -7.91 -8.29
N GLU A 123 -4.60 -7.24 -7.13
CA GLU A 123 -5.43 -6.05 -6.86
C GLU A 123 -5.13 -4.89 -7.82
N ALA A 124 -3.85 -4.68 -8.16
CA ALA A 124 -3.43 -3.67 -9.14
C ALA A 124 -3.73 -4.06 -10.61
N HIS A 125 -4.22 -5.27 -10.86
CA HIS A 125 -4.38 -5.85 -12.20
C HIS A 125 -3.09 -5.76 -13.04
N ALA A 126 -1.96 -6.05 -12.40
CA ALA A 126 -0.62 -6.04 -12.99
C ALA A 126 -0.21 -7.46 -13.44
N SER A 127 -1.05 -8.09 -14.26
CA SER A 127 -0.96 -9.53 -14.60
C SER A 127 0.41 -9.98 -15.13
N ASP A 128 1.07 -9.17 -15.96
CA ASP A 128 2.40 -9.51 -16.48
C ASP A 128 3.47 -9.59 -15.38
N LEU A 129 3.42 -8.67 -14.42
CA LEU A 129 4.34 -8.64 -13.30
C LEU A 129 3.99 -9.73 -12.27
N LEU A 130 2.69 -9.98 -12.05
CA LEU A 130 2.22 -11.10 -11.22
C LEU A 130 2.71 -12.44 -11.79
N ARG A 131 2.59 -12.65 -13.10
CA ARG A 131 3.10 -13.85 -13.77
C ARG A 131 4.61 -14.02 -13.56
N ALA A 132 5.39 -12.95 -13.72
CA ALA A 132 6.83 -13.01 -13.49
C ALA A 132 7.19 -13.41 -12.04
N VAL A 133 6.43 -12.91 -11.05
CA VAL A 133 6.60 -13.28 -9.64
C VAL A 133 6.25 -14.75 -9.41
N VAL A 134 5.12 -15.21 -9.96
CA VAL A 134 4.66 -16.62 -9.84
C VAL A 134 5.65 -17.57 -10.50
N ASP A 135 6.15 -17.25 -11.69
CA ASP A 135 7.14 -18.06 -12.39
C ASP A 135 8.43 -18.19 -11.56
N ARG A 136 8.92 -17.08 -10.99
CA ARG A 136 10.10 -17.11 -10.10
C ARG A 136 9.84 -17.94 -8.85
N ALA A 137 8.72 -17.71 -8.17
CA ALA A 137 8.33 -18.42 -6.95
C ALA A 137 8.21 -19.94 -7.17
N SER A 138 7.73 -20.37 -8.35
CA SER A 138 7.60 -21.79 -8.71
C SER A 138 8.93 -22.55 -8.80
N THR A 139 10.04 -21.82 -8.94
CA THR A 139 11.40 -22.40 -8.98
C THR A 139 12.16 -22.27 -7.66
N SER A 140 11.50 -21.75 -6.61
CA SER A 140 12.10 -21.58 -5.29
C SER A 140 12.46 -22.93 -4.67
N LYS A 141 13.50 -22.93 -3.84
CA LYS A 141 13.86 -24.08 -3.00
C LYS A 141 13.01 -24.16 -1.73
N ASP A 142 12.34 -23.08 -1.36
CA ASP A 142 11.45 -23.03 -0.21
C ASP A 142 10.05 -23.55 -0.62
N PRO A 143 9.57 -24.66 -0.03
CA PRO A 143 8.26 -25.22 -0.36
C PRO A 143 7.10 -24.27 -0.06
N ASN A 144 7.21 -23.38 0.93
CA ASN A 144 6.16 -22.41 1.27
C ASN A 144 6.03 -21.35 0.17
N ILE A 145 7.14 -20.93 -0.43
CA ILE A 145 7.13 -20.00 -1.57
C ILE A 145 6.54 -20.68 -2.82
N VAL A 146 6.84 -21.96 -3.03
CA VAL A 146 6.26 -22.74 -4.13
C VAL A 146 4.74 -22.86 -3.97
N GLU A 147 4.24 -23.10 -2.75
CA GLU A 147 2.79 -23.14 -2.45
C GLU A 147 2.11 -21.81 -2.81
N VAL A 148 2.73 -20.66 -2.51
CA VAL A 148 2.22 -19.35 -2.93
C VAL A 148 2.12 -19.27 -4.46
N ALA A 149 3.09 -19.79 -5.21
CA ALA A 149 3.03 -19.79 -6.67
C ALA A 149 1.83 -20.61 -7.20
N GLU A 150 1.49 -21.72 -6.52
CA GLU A 150 0.36 -22.56 -6.88
C GLU A 150 -0.99 -21.85 -6.66
N ASP A 151 -1.14 -21.15 -5.53
CA ASP A 151 -2.33 -20.36 -5.20
C ASP A 151 -2.64 -19.30 -6.27
N TYR A 152 -1.60 -18.66 -6.82
CA TYR A 152 -1.75 -17.53 -7.75
C TYR A 152 -1.64 -17.91 -9.24
N ARG A 153 -1.39 -19.19 -9.56
CA ARG A 153 -1.20 -19.66 -10.96
C ARG A 153 -2.39 -19.38 -11.87
N ASN A 154 -3.62 -19.33 -11.32
CA ASN A 154 -4.82 -19.03 -12.10
C ASN A 154 -5.05 -17.53 -12.29
N SER A 155 -4.67 -16.70 -11.32
CA SER A 155 -4.77 -15.23 -11.40
C SER A 155 -3.72 -14.62 -12.33
N ALA A 156 -2.60 -15.34 -12.54
CA ALA A 156 -1.51 -14.94 -13.42
C ALA A 156 -1.74 -15.22 -14.93
N LYS A 157 -2.95 -15.66 -15.33
CA LYS A 157 -3.32 -15.96 -16.72
C LYS A 157 -3.75 -14.72 -17.48
#